data_AF-A0A9Q9F355-F1
#
_entry.id   AF-A0A9Q9F355-F1
#
_cell.length_a   1.000
_cell.length_b   1.000
_cell.length_c   1.000
_cell.angle_alpha   90.00
_cell.angle_beta   90.00
_cell.angle_gamma   90.00
#
_symmetry.space_group_name_H-M   'P 1'
#
loop_
_entity.id
_entity.type
_entity.pdbx_description
1 polymer ?
#
loop_
_entity_poly.entity_id
_entity_poly.type
_entity_poly.pdbx_seq_one_letter_code
_entity_poly.pdbx_strand_id
1 'polypeptide(L)'
;MNNNEKNRYDELMETTPEDQLKYKNIGKKNERKKLVKKILFFSLSAVGIATVFGLAFGIKKPLNDLHVWKNTANLISEDDIDKYISYKKNLNEKQTTLDFIKELITSDNLENSPSLKTIDFKLITNDYELKIVNVIENTLSNSVVFDCLLISKLNKKINLVLPNIIISGFKKQERVPLNVKELEEHKKIYDLLDKQPISFKDTKEKLKEKIIQVNSIKNIFERTKKFRDIFYNGFPSGNVPAFVVYDVSFDETKNLFIYEFEPMIFTGTRDKHNGKKFNHFKYVSKNEKITFQKELKTEIVS
;
A
#
# COMPACT_ATOMS: atom_id res chain seq x y z
N MET A 1 -85.11 53.18 -26.82
CA MET A 1 -83.76 53.45 -26.29
C MET A 1 -82.93 52.20 -26.49
N ASN A 2 -81.76 52.42 -27.08
CA ASN A 2 -80.72 51.44 -27.36
C ASN A 2 -79.98 51.04 -26.07
N ASN A 3 -79.45 49.81 -26.02
CA ASN A 3 -78.17 49.39 -25.39
C ASN A 3 -78.13 47.85 -25.37
N ASN A 4 -77.58 47.20 -26.39
CA ASN A 4 -76.16 46.82 -26.59
C ASN A 4 -75.63 45.69 -25.68
N GLU A 5 -75.27 44.60 -26.37
CA GLU A 5 -74.10 43.75 -26.22
C GLU A 5 -73.77 43.16 -24.84
N LYS A 6 -74.01 41.85 -24.70
CA LYS A 6 -72.96 40.96 -24.21
C LYS A 6 -73.19 39.50 -24.59
N ASN A 7 -72.07 38.89 -24.98
CA ASN A 7 -71.79 37.45 -25.04
C ASN A 7 -72.09 36.74 -26.35
N ARG A 8 -71.15 37.01 -27.27
CA ARG A 8 -70.85 36.38 -28.55
C ARG A 8 -70.09 35.03 -28.40
N TYR A 9 -70.29 34.29 -27.31
CA TYR A 9 -69.56 33.04 -27.04
C TYR A 9 -70.40 32.12 -26.16
N ASP A 10 -71.41 31.47 -26.72
CA ASP A 10 -71.97 30.24 -26.15
C ASP A 10 -72.67 29.43 -27.27
N GLU A 11 -72.08 29.41 -28.47
CA GLU A 11 -72.24 28.25 -29.35
C GLU A 11 -71.53 27.09 -28.64
N LEU A 12 -72.30 26.41 -27.81
CA LEU A 12 -72.02 25.06 -27.35
C LEU A 12 -71.71 24.23 -28.60
N MET A 13 -70.43 24.01 -28.88
CA MET A 13 -70.00 22.93 -29.75
C MET A 13 -70.52 21.64 -29.13
N GLU A 14 -71.68 21.20 -29.58
CA GLU A 14 -72.17 19.84 -29.32
C GLU A 14 -71.15 18.88 -29.92
N THR A 15 -70.32 18.31 -29.04
CA THR A 15 -69.45 17.19 -29.39
C THR A 15 -70.31 16.09 -29.99
N THR A 16 -70.13 15.84 -31.29
CA THR A 16 -70.82 14.74 -31.96
C THR A 16 -70.31 13.39 -31.44
N PRO A 17 -71.10 12.31 -31.56
CA PRO A 17 -70.65 10.96 -31.22
C PRO A 17 -69.35 10.55 -31.94
N GLU A 18 -69.11 11.09 -33.14
CA GLU A 18 -67.87 10.90 -33.91
C GLU A 18 -66.67 11.61 -33.27
N ASP A 19 -66.85 12.81 -32.71
CA ASP A 19 -65.81 13.52 -31.98
C ASP A 19 -65.43 12.79 -30.69
N GLN A 20 -66.41 12.25 -29.94
CA GLN A 20 -66.13 11.43 -28.76
C GLN A 20 -65.34 10.16 -29.09
N LEU A 21 -65.63 9.52 -30.23
CA LEU A 21 -64.86 8.38 -30.75
C LEU A 21 -63.43 8.77 -31.14
N LYS A 22 -63.25 9.92 -31.79
CA LYS A 22 -61.92 10.49 -32.09
C LYS A 22 -61.13 10.78 -30.81
N TYR A 23 -61.72 11.46 -29.82
CA TYR A 23 -61.06 11.77 -28.55
C TYR A 23 -60.70 10.50 -27.75
N LYS A 24 -61.58 9.49 -27.72
CA LYS A 24 -61.31 8.19 -27.10
C LYS A 24 -60.16 7.45 -27.78
N ASN A 25 -60.08 7.51 -29.12
CA ASN A 25 -59.00 6.91 -29.90
C ASN A 25 -57.67 7.67 -29.71
N ILE A 26 -57.70 9.00 -29.62
CA ILE A 26 -56.52 9.83 -29.30
C ILE A 26 -56.04 9.55 -27.86
N GLY A 27 -56.97 9.44 -26.90
CA GLY A 27 -56.68 9.07 -25.50
C GLY A 27 -55.99 7.71 -25.39
N LYS A 28 -56.55 6.66 -26.02
CA LYS A 28 -55.93 5.32 -26.07
C LYS A 28 -54.56 5.33 -26.75
N LYS A 29 -54.36 6.12 -27.80
CA LYS A 29 -53.08 6.24 -28.52
C LYS A 29 -52.03 6.96 -27.66
N ASN A 30 -52.44 7.96 -26.87
CA ASN A 30 -51.57 8.67 -25.93
C ASN A 30 -51.22 7.82 -24.70
N GLU A 31 -52.14 7.03 -24.17
CA GLU A 31 -51.85 6.05 -23.11
C GLU A 31 -50.86 4.99 -23.57
N ARG A 32 -51.03 4.42 -24.77
CA ARG A 32 -50.07 3.49 -25.36
C ARG A 32 -48.68 4.13 -25.54
N LYS A 33 -48.61 5.37 -26.03
CA LYS A 33 -47.34 6.11 -26.13
C LYS A 33 -46.70 6.38 -24.77
N LYS A 34 -47.48 6.71 -23.73
CA LYS A 34 -46.97 6.86 -22.35
C LYS A 34 -46.44 5.53 -21.81
N LEU A 35 -47.13 4.42 -22.05
CA LEU A 35 -46.70 3.09 -21.64
C LEU A 35 -45.37 2.70 -22.31
N VAL A 36 -45.26 2.90 -23.63
CA VAL A 36 -44.03 2.63 -24.39
C VAL A 36 -42.87 3.51 -23.93
N LYS A 37 -43.10 4.81 -23.70
CA LYS A 37 -42.07 5.70 -23.14
C LYS A 37 -41.64 5.29 -21.73
N LYS A 38 -42.57 4.84 -20.89
CA LYS A 38 -42.29 4.34 -19.55
C LYS A 38 -41.44 3.07 -19.60
N ILE A 39 -41.79 2.11 -20.47
CA ILE A 39 -41.02 0.88 -20.69
C ILE A 39 -39.60 1.20 -21.21
N LEU A 40 -39.48 2.09 -22.20
CA LEU A 40 -38.18 2.56 -22.71
C LEU A 40 -37.34 3.22 -21.62
N PHE A 41 -37.96 4.07 -20.78
CA PHE A 41 -37.26 4.73 -19.69
C PHE A 41 -36.75 3.73 -18.63
N PHE A 42 -37.57 2.74 -18.27
CA PHE A 42 -37.17 1.68 -17.34
C PHE A 42 -36.11 0.75 -17.93
N SER A 43 -36.19 0.38 -19.21
CA SER A 43 -35.17 -0.46 -19.85
C SER A 43 -33.84 0.27 -20.02
N LEU A 44 -33.84 1.53 -20.44
CA LEU A 44 -32.63 2.36 -20.51
C LEU A 44 -32.01 2.59 -19.12
N SER A 45 -32.83 2.82 -18.10
CA SER A 45 -32.36 2.97 -16.72
C SER A 45 -31.77 1.67 -16.17
N ALA A 46 -32.41 0.52 -16.46
CA ALA A 46 -31.92 -0.79 -16.05
C ALA A 46 -30.59 -1.16 -16.73
N VAL A 47 -30.42 -0.84 -18.02
CA VAL A 47 -29.14 -1.04 -18.73
C VAL A 47 -28.06 -0.15 -18.13
N GLY A 48 -28.35 1.14 -17.88
CA GLY A 48 -27.40 2.06 -17.24
C GLY A 48 -26.94 1.58 -15.85
N ILE A 49 -27.89 1.14 -15.01
CA ILE A 49 -27.58 0.57 -13.69
C ILE A 49 -26.78 -0.73 -13.86
N ALA A 50 -27.18 -1.66 -14.72
CA ALA A 50 -26.47 -2.91 -14.95
C ALA A 50 -25.04 -2.71 -15.48
N THR A 51 -24.80 -1.71 -16.34
CA THR A 51 -23.46 -1.35 -16.81
C THR A 51 -22.62 -0.76 -15.68
N VAL A 52 -23.17 0.11 -14.83
CA VAL A 52 -22.45 0.68 -13.68
C VAL A 52 -22.11 -0.41 -12.65
N PHE A 53 -23.06 -1.29 -12.33
CA PHE A 53 -22.80 -2.46 -11.48
C PHE A 53 -21.81 -3.44 -12.14
N GLY A 54 -21.96 -3.71 -13.44
CA GLY A 54 -21.05 -4.56 -14.19
C GLY A 54 -19.61 -4.03 -14.23
N LEU A 55 -19.42 -2.71 -14.32
CA LEU A 55 -18.10 -2.08 -14.21
C LEU A 55 -17.57 -2.09 -12.77
N ALA A 56 -18.42 -1.76 -11.78
CA ALA A 56 -18.01 -1.73 -10.38
C ALA A 56 -17.63 -3.12 -9.84
N PHE A 57 -18.34 -4.17 -10.25
CA PHE A 57 -18.05 -5.56 -9.86
C PHE A 57 -17.11 -6.28 -10.82
N GLY A 58 -16.99 -5.82 -12.08
CA GLY A 58 -16.12 -6.40 -13.10
C GLY A 58 -14.66 -5.95 -13.02
N ILE A 59 -14.39 -4.77 -12.45
CA ILE A 59 -13.02 -4.29 -12.22
C ILE A 59 -12.46 -4.99 -10.97
N LYS A 60 -11.77 -6.12 -11.19
CA LYS A 60 -10.99 -6.77 -10.13
C LYS A 60 -10.00 -5.76 -9.55
N LYS A 61 -10.07 -5.54 -8.23
CA LYS A 61 -9.10 -4.73 -7.51
C LYS A 61 -7.69 -5.30 -7.73
N PRO A 62 -6.66 -4.45 -7.87
CA PRO A 62 -5.30 -4.95 -7.94
C PRO A 62 -4.96 -5.73 -6.66
N LEU A 63 -4.20 -6.81 -6.81
CA LEU A 63 -3.64 -7.56 -5.68
C LEU A 63 -2.49 -6.78 -5.03
N ASN A 64 -2.06 -7.22 -3.84
CA ASN A 64 -0.99 -6.61 -3.05
C ASN A 64 -1.28 -5.14 -2.72
N ASP A 65 -2.31 -4.89 -1.92
CA ASP A 65 -2.54 -3.55 -1.36
C ASP A 65 -1.57 -3.30 -0.19
N LEU A 66 -1.18 -2.04 0.00
CA LEU A 66 -0.29 -1.66 1.10
C LEU A 66 -1.09 -1.61 2.41
N HIS A 67 -0.70 -2.44 3.36
CA HIS A 67 -1.20 -2.49 4.72
C HIS A 67 -0.26 -1.71 5.66
N VAL A 68 -0.73 -0.58 6.18
CA VAL A 68 -0.02 0.18 7.21
C VAL A 68 -0.50 -0.30 8.59
N TRP A 69 0.38 -0.96 9.35
CA TRP A 69 0.05 -1.41 10.70
C TRP A 69 0.01 -0.23 11.66
N LYS A 70 -1.06 -0.19 12.47
CA LYS A 70 -1.17 0.77 13.58
C LYS A 70 -0.39 0.26 14.79
N ASN A 71 -0.04 1.16 15.71
CA ASN A 71 0.64 0.80 16.97
C ASN A 71 -0.14 -0.20 17.84
N THR A 72 -1.44 -0.37 17.60
CA THR A 72 -2.30 -1.34 18.30
C THR A 72 -2.31 -2.73 17.66
N ALA A 73 -1.61 -2.92 16.53
CA ALA A 73 -1.48 -4.23 15.91
C ALA A 73 -0.59 -5.13 16.78
N ASN A 74 -0.92 -6.42 16.84
CA ASN A 74 -0.11 -7.40 17.56
C ASN A 74 1.10 -7.81 16.70
N LEU A 75 2.12 -6.96 16.70
CA LEU A 75 3.37 -7.17 15.98
C LEU A 75 4.27 -8.11 16.79
N ILE A 76 4.62 -9.24 16.18
CA ILE A 76 5.57 -10.20 16.73
C ILE A 76 6.99 -9.66 16.56
N SER A 77 7.78 -9.73 17.63
CA SER A 77 9.21 -9.43 17.61
C SER A 77 9.96 -10.42 16.74
N GLU A 78 11.05 -9.97 16.13
CA GLU A 78 11.87 -10.80 15.24
C GLU A 78 12.34 -12.10 15.91
N ASP A 79 12.81 -12.01 17.16
CA ASP A 79 13.26 -13.16 17.95
C ASP A 79 12.17 -14.23 18.15
N ASP A 80 10.91 -13.86 17.95
CA ASP A 80 9.75 -14.75 18.10
C ASP A 80 9.18 -15.21 16.75
N ILE A 81 9.62 -14.66 15.61
CA ILE A 81 9.10 -15.02 14.27
C ILE A 81 9.29 -16.52 14.00
N ASP A 82 10.46 -17.06 14.36
CA ASP A 82 10.81 -18.47 14.15
C ASP A 82 9.95 -19.44 14.98
N LYS A 83 9.13 -18.95 15.93
CA LYS A 83 8.13 -19.77 16.64
C LYS A 83 6.90 -20.05 15.79
N TYR A 84 6.66 -19.25 14.76
CA TYR A 84 5.44 -19.28 13.96
C TYR A 84 5.68 -19.78 12.53
N ILE A 85 6.82 -19.41 11.93
CA ILE A 85 7.15 -19.76 10.55
C ILE A 85 8.60 -20.25 10.45
N SER A 86 8.88 -21.06 9.43
CA SER A 86 10.22 -21.47 9.04
C SER A 86 10.39 -21.25 7.54
N TYR A 87 11.53 -20.72 7.12
CA TYR A 87 11.83 -20.47 5.72
C TYR A 87 13.34 -20.26 5.48
N LYS A 88 13.77 -20.42 4.23
CA LYS A 88 15.14 -20.12 3.77
C LYS A 88 15.28 -18.62 3.50
N LYS A 89 16.09 -17.94 4.32
CA LYS A 89 16.36 -16.50 4.22
C LYS A 89 17.20 -16.13 2.98
N ASN A 90 17.99 -17.05 2.45
CA ASN A 90 18.92 -16.80 1.34
C ASN A 90 18.75 -17.89 0.27
N LEU A 91 18.37 -17.46 -0.92
CA LEU A 91 18.28 -18.28 -2.11
C LEU A 91 19.62 -18.25 -2.83
N ASN A 92 20.01 -19.34 -3.48
CA ASN A 92 21.17 -19.33 -4.38
C ASN A 92 20.69 -19.58 -5.80
N GLU A 93 19.72 -18.77 -6.22
CA GLU A 93 18.82 -19.07 -7.33
C GLU A 93 19.05 -18.17 -8.54
N LYS A 94 18.69 -18.68 -9.72
CA LYS A 94 18.71 -17.90 -10.98
C LYS A 94 17.47 -17.00 -11.14
N GLN A 95 16.47 -17.14 -10.27
CA GLN A 95 15.23 -16.36 -10.31
C GLN A 95 15.47 -14.89 -9.94
N THR A 96 14.69 -14.00 -10.53
CA THR A 96 14.69 -12.57 -10.16
C THR A 96 13.68 -12.25 -9.06
N THR A 97 13.90 -11.16 -8.33
CA THR A 97 12.95 -10.61 -7.35
C THR A 97 11.55 -10.42 -7.94
N LEU A 98 11.46 -9.82 -9.13
CA LEU A 98 10.19 -9.55 -9.80
C LEU A 98 9.41 -10.83 -10.13
N ASP A 99 10.10 -11.86 -10.63
CA ASP A 99 9.43 -13.12 -10.98
C ASP A 99 8.91 -13.84 -9.74
N PHE A 100 9.70 -13.85 -8.67
CA PHE A 100 9.28 -14.37 -7.37
C PHE A 100 8.04 -13.61 -6.84
N ILE A 101 8.05 -12.29 -6.91
CA ILE A 101 6.92 -11.44 -6.47
C ILE A 101 5.65 -11.73 -7.27
N LYS A 102 5.77 -11.82 -8.61
CA LYS A 102 4.63 -12.15 -9.49
C LYS A 102 4.01 -13.47 -9.11
N GLU A 103 4.81 -14.52 -8.98
CA GLU A 103 4.35 -15.85 -8.60
C GLU A 103 3.71 -15.86 -7.20
N LEU A 104 4.34 -15.20 -6.22
CA LEU A 104 3.86 -15.13 -4.85
C LEU A 104 2.50 -14.43 -4.73
N ILE A 105 2.36 -13.25 -5.34
CA ILE A 105 1.13 -12.43 -5.25
C ILE A 105 -0.01 -13.04 -6.05
N THR A 106 0.29 -13.63 -7.21
CA THR A 106 -0.75 -14.07 -8.15
C THR A 106 -1.18 -15.53 -7.96
N SER A 107 -0.58 -16.27 -7.02
CA SER A 107 -0.97 -17.64 -6.71
C SER A 107 -2.39 -17.71 -6.13
N ASP A 108 -3.22 -18.61 -6.68
CA ASP A 108 -4.56 -18.88 -6.14
C ASP A 108 -4.53 -19.74 -4.88
N ASN A 109 -3.47 -20.54 -4.70
CA ASN A 109 -3.20 -21.29 -3.48
C ASN A 109 -1.82 -20.91 -2.96
N LEU A 110 -1.79 -20.11 -1.89
CA LEU A 110 -0.56 -19.58 -1.33
C LEU A 110 0.35 -20.69 -0.80
N GLU A 111 -0.22 -21.66 -0.07
CA GLU A 111 0.49 -22.81 0.50
C GLU A 111 1.17 -23.67 -0.57
N ASN A 112 0.60 -23.71 -1.77
CA ASN A 112 1.14 -24.46 -2.91
C ASN A 112 1.92 -23.61 -3.91
N SER A 113 2.11 -22.31 -3.64
CA SER A 113 2.77 -21.40 -4.58
C SER A 113 4.23 -21.84 -4.84
N PRO A 114 4.70 -21.79 -6.10
CA PRO A 114 6.09 -22.09 -6.44
C PRO A 114 7.09 -21.28 -5.61
N SER A 115 6.84 -19.99 -5.43
CA SER A 115 7.71 -19.08 -4.66
C SER A 115 7.88 -19.52 -3.20
N LEU A 116 6.80 -19.89 -2.51
CA LEU A 116 6.89 -20.39 -1.13
C LEU A 116 7.59 -21.74 -1.04
N LYS A 117 7.43 -22.61 -2.05
CA LYS A 117 8.18 -23.88 -2.13
C LYS A 117 9.68 -23.65 -2.31
N THR A 118 10.09 -22.68 -3.14
CA THR A 118 11.50 -22.34 -3.36
C THR A 118 12.21 -21.95 -2.06
N ILE A 119 11.53 -21.23 -1.17
CA ILE A 119 12.07 -20.83 0.13
C ILE A 119 11.78 -21.85 1.25
N ASP A 120 11.25 -23.05 0.95
CA ASP A 120 10.83 -24.05 1.94
C ASP A 120 9.97 -23.44 3.07
N PHE A 121 9.04 -22.56 2.70
CA PHE A 121 8.20 -21.84 3.67
C PHE A 121 7.23 -22.81 4.34
N LYS A 122 7.23 -22.81 5.68
CA LYS A 122 6.34 -23.64 6.50
C LYS A 122 5.74 -22.80 7.62
N LEU A 123 4.44 -22.93 7.82
CA LEU A 123 3.78 -22.49 9.04
C LEU A 123 4.00 -23.58 10.11
N ILE A 124 4.54 -23.22 11.26
CA ILE A 124 4.90 -24.17 12.33
C ILE A 124 3.66 -24.57 13.14
N THR A 125 2.71 -23.65 13.29
CA THR A 125 1.44 -23.87 14.03
C THR A 125 0.26 -24.03 13.08
N ASN A 126 -0.63 -24.97 13.38
CA ASN A 126 -1.88 -25.16 12.63
C ASN A 126 -3.02 -24.25 13.08
N ASP A 127 -2.82 -23.43 14.12
CA ASP A 127 -3.88 -22.64 14.75
C ASP A 127 -4.28 -21.39 13.93
N TYR A 128 -3.49 -21.07 12.91
CA TYR A 128 -3.62 -19.85 12.13
C TYR A 128 -3.80 -20.13 10.63
N GLU A 129 -4.54 -19.26 9.97
CA GLU A 129 -4.53 -19.08 8.53
C GLU A 129 -3.49 -18.01 8.17
N LEU A 130 -2.66 -18.29 7.16
CA LEU A 130 -1.62 -17.38 6.70
C LEU A 130 -2.12 -16.49 5.56
N LYS A 131 -1.83 -15.20 5.64
CA LYS A 131 -1.84 -14.28 4.50
C LYS A 131 -0.50 -13.58 4.37
N ILE A 132 -0.01 -13.48 3.15
CA ILE A 132 1.16 -12.65 2.84
C ILE A 132 0.67 -11.31 2.32
N VAL A 133 1.18 -10.24 2.92
CA VAL A 133 0.83 -8.86 2.59
C VAL A 133 2.09 -8.01 2.51
N ASN A 134 1.98 -6.80 1.95
CA ASN A 134 3.11 -5.87 1.82
C ASN A 134 4.30 -6.50 1.09
N VAL A 135 4.07 -7.19 -0.01
CA VAL A 135 5.16 -7.75 -0.82
C VAL A 135 5.86 -6.61 -1.55
N ILE A 136 7.12 -6.38 -1.21
CA ILE A 136 7.93 -5.25 -1.67
C ILE A 136 9.26 -5.76 -2.23
N GLU A 137 9.61 -5.31 -3.43
CA GLU A 137 10.93 -5.50 -4.01
C GLU A 137 11.93 -4.54 -3.34
N ASN A 138 13.02 -5.07 -2.78
CA ASN A 138 14.12 -4.27 -2.27
C ASN A 138 15.29 -4.28 -3.25
N THR A 139 15.37 -3.26 -4.10
CA THR A 139 16.41 -3.16 -5.14
C THR A 139 17.81 -2.91 -4.58
N LEU A 140 17.92 -2.42 -3.34
CA LEU A 140 19.21 -2.14 -2.71
C LEU A 140 19.98 -3.44 -2.40
N SER A 141 19.32 -4.37 -1.71
CA SER A 141 19.93 -5.65 -1.31
C SER A 141 19.56 -6.82 -2.22
N ASN A 142 18.85 -6.54 -3.32
CA ASN A 142 18.31 -7.56 -4.22
C ASN A 142 17.54 -8.65 -3.45
N SER A 143 16.57 -8.19 -2.67
CA SER A 143 15.75 -9.04 -1.79
C SER A 143 14.26 -8.76 -2.00
N VAL A 144 13.43 -9.67 -1.51
CA VAL A 144 11.98 -9.48 -1.41
C VAL A 144 11.65 -9.40 0.07
N VAL A 145 10.88 -8.38 0.45
CA VAL A 145 10.40 -8.17 1.81
C VAL A 145 8.89 -8.33 1.81
N PHE A 146 8.34 -9.02 2.81
CA PHE A 146 6.89 -9.12 3.00
C PHE A 146 6.53 -9.29 4.47
N ASP A 147 5.26 -9.09 4.80
CA ASP A 147 4.72 -9.38 6.13
C ASP A 147 3.85 -10.64 6.08
N CYS A 148 3.88 -11.44 7.14
CA CYS A 148 2.92 -12.51 7.35
C CYS A 148 1.84 -12.07 8.34
N LEU A 149 0.59 -12.09 7.90
CA LEU A 149 -0.58 -11.91 8.74
C LEU A 149 -1.14 -13.30 9.10
N LEU A 150 -1.07 -13.64 10.38
CA LEU A 150 -1.65 -14.88 10.92
C LEU A 150 -3.01 -14.57 11.54
N ILE A 151 -4.05 -15.17 10.98
CA ILE A 151 -5.44 -15.01 11.42
C ILE A 151 -5.82 -16.25 12.21
N SER A 152 -6.20 -16.10 13.48
CA SER A 152 -6.57 -17.26 14.29
C SER A 152 -7.81 -17.96 13.71
N LYS A 153 -7.71 -19.29 13.55
CA LYS A 153 -8.82 -20.14 13.10
C LYS A 153 -9.94 -20.22 14.14
N LEU A 154 -9.60 -20.11 15.42
CA LEU A 154 -10.56 -20.13 16.53
C LEU A 154 -11.29 -18.80 16.68
N ASN A 155 -10.58 -17.68 16.55
CA ASN A 155 -11.15 -16.34 16.66
C ASN A 155 -10.55 -15.39 15.61
N LYS A 156 -11.28 -15.18 14.51
CA LYS A 156 -10.85 -14.33 13.38
C LYS A 156 -10.59 -12.85 13.73
N LYS A 157 -10.90 -12.40 14.95
CA LYS A 157 -10.56 -11.06 15.45
C LYS A 157 -9.13 -10.98 16.00
N ILE A 158 -8.54 -12.12 16.37
CA ILE A 158 -7.17 -12.21 16.87
C ILE A 158 -6.25 -12.43 15.69
N ASN A 159 -5.43 -11.42 15.40
CA ASN A 159 -4.46 -11.45 14.33
C ASN A 159 -3.07 -11.16 14.90
N LEU A 160 -2.07 -11.90 14.42
CA LEU A 160 -0.66 -11.64 14.67
C LEU A 160 -0.02 -11.18 13.37
N VAL A 161 0.91 -10.25 13.45
CA VAL A 161 1.67 -9.77 12.30
C VAL A 161 3.14 -10.09 12.55
N LEU A 162 3.75 -10.78 11.59
CA LEU A 162 5.18 -11.06 11.58
C LEU A 162 5.76 -10.13 10.52
N PRO A 163 6.32 -8.98 10.94
CA PRO A 163 6.75 -7.96 10.01
C PRO A 163 8.11 -8.30 9.39
N ASN A 164 8.36 -7.75 8.20
CA ASN A 164 9.68 -7.69 7.56
C ASN A 164 10.36 -9.06 7.34
N ILE A 165 9.63 -10.05 6.83
CA ILE A 165 10.22 -11.30 6.37
C ILE A 165 11.06 -11.01 5.12
N ILE A 166 12.38 -11.20 5.22
CA ILE A 166 13.33 -10.90 4.15
C ILE A 166 13.83 -12.18 3.48
N ILE A 167 13.68 -12.25 2.17
CA ILE A 167 14.29 -13.27 1.31
C ILE A 167 15.36 -12.61 0.44
N SER A 168 16.58 -13.12 0.50
CA SER A 168 17.75 -12.59 -0.20
C SER A 168 18.29 -13.61 -1.22
N GLY A 169 19.31 -13.21 -1.98
CA GLY A 169 20.06 -14.16 -2.83
C GLY A 169 19.44 -14.41 -4.20
N PHE A 170 18.59 -13.49 -4.66
CA PHE A 170 18.09 -13.49 -6.03
C PHE A 170 19.21 -13.15 -7.03
N LYS A 171 18.97 -13.44 -8.31
CA LYS A 171 19.83 -13.00 -9.41
C LYS A 171 19.90 -11.47 -9.41
N LYS A 172 21.12 -10.91 -9.37
CA LYS A 172 21.33 -9.46 -9.46
C LYS A 172 20.78 -8.93 -10.79
N GLN A 173 19.94 -7.91 -10.70
CA GLN A 173 19.48 -7.14 -11.86
C GLN A 173 20.30 -5.85 -11.96
N GLU A 174 20.46 -5.35 -13.18
CA GLU A 174 20.97 -3.99 -13.38
C GLU A 174 20.00 -2.99 -12.77
N ARG A 175 20.53 -2.04 -12.01
CA ARG A 175 19.72 -1.02 -11.36
C ARG A 175 19.25 -0.01 -12.39
N VAL A 176 17.96 0.27 -12.38
CA VAL A 176 17.37 1.33 -13.19
C VAL A 176 17.67 2.67 -12.51
N PRO A 177 18.19 3.67 -13.26
CA PRO A 177 18.38 5.02 -12.73
C PRO A 177 17.06 5.60 -12.21
N LEU A 178 17.15 6.42 -11.16
CA LEU A 178 15.98 7.11 -10.64
C LEU A 178 15.38 8.06 -11.68
N ASN A 179 14.05 8.05 -11.78
CA ASN A 179 13.32 9.04 -12.58
C ASN A 179 13.28 10.41 -11.89
N VAL A 180 12.81 11.44 -12.60
CA VAL A 180 12.77 12.83 -12.09
C VAL A 180 12.05 12.94 -10.74
N LYS A 181 10.90 12.28 -10.57
CA LYS A 181 10.13 12.31 -9.32
C LYS A 181 10.86 11.61 -8.18
N GLU A 182 11.49 10.47 -8.46
CA GLU A 182 12.31 9.74 -7.49
C GLU A 182 13.53 10.56 -7.06
N LEU A 183 14.16 11.29 -7.98
CA LEU A 183 15.26 12.21 -7.68
C LEU A 183 14.83 13.37 -6.77
N GLU A 184 13.63 13.92 -6.97
CA GLU A 184 13.06 14.95 -6.12
C GLU A 184 12.77 14.43 -4.70
N GLU A 185 12.15 13.25 -4.58
CA GLU A 185 11.89 12.63 -3.28
C GLU A 185 13.18 12.27 -2.53
N HIS A 186 14.20 11.78 -3.25
CA HIS A 186 15.53 11.57 -2.69
C HIS A 186 16.07 12.84 -2.03
N LYS A 187 15.97 13.99 -2.73
CA LYS A 187 16.45 15.27 -2.22
C LYS A 187 15.65 15.71 -0.98
N LYS A 188 14.33 15.53 -0.97
CA LYS A 188 13.50 15.85 0.20
C LYS A 188 13.89 15.05 1.44
N ILE A 189 14.16 13.76 1.28
CA ILE A 189 14.63 12.90 2.37
C ILE A 189 15.98 13.40 2.90
N TYR A 190 16.93 13.69 2.00
CA TYR A 190 18.22 14.25 2.37
C TYR A 190 18.07 15.57 3.15
N ASP A 191 17.32 16.53 2.60
CA ASP A 191 17.11 17.85 3.21
C ASP A 191 16.41 17.73 4.58
N LEU A 192 15.51 16.75 4.75
CA LEU A 192 14.83 16.48 6.02
C LEU A 192 15.82 15.96 7.07
N LEU A 193 16.63 14.97 6.71
CA LEU A 193 17.65 14.40 7.61
C LEU A 193 18.77 15.40 7.93
N ASP A 194 19.11 16.27 6.98
CA ASP A 194 20.09 17.33 7.19
C ASP A 194 19.60 18.34 8.24
N LYS A 195 18.32 18.71 8.20
CA LYS A 195 17.74 19.68 9.12
C LYS A 195 17.43 19.12 10.50
N GLN A 196 17.24 17.80 10.62
CA GLN A 196 16.87 17.21 11.90
C GLN A 196 18.09 17.08 12.83
N PRO A 197 18.00 17.59 14.07
CA PRO A 197 19.08 17.44 15.03
C PRO A 197 19.15 16.00 15.52
N ILE A 198 20.37 15.52 15.77
CA ILE A 198 20.59 14.31 16.56
C ILE A 198 20.61 14.72 18.03
N SER A 199 19.74 14.10 18.82
CA SER A 199 19.70 14.30 20.27
C SER A 199 19.87 12.97 20.99
N PHE A 200 20.66 12.96 22.06
CA PHE A 200 20.81 11.83 22.95
C PHE A 200 20.75 12.32 24.40
N LYS A 201 19.91 11.68 25.22
CA LYS A 201 19.63 12.09 26.61
C LYS A 201 20.17 11.04 27.58
N ASP A 202 21.49 10.92 27.66
CA ASP A 202 22.18 10.09 28.65
C ASP A 202 23.69 10.40 28.66
N THR A 203 24.49 9.60 29.38
CA THR A 203 25.95 9.76 29.44
C THR A 203 26.66 9.38 28.13
N LYS A 204 27.91 9.85 27.96
CA LYS A 204 28.75 9.51 26.79
C LYS A 204 29.09 8.02 26.72
N GLU A 205 29.24 7.36 27.87
CA GLU A 205 29.48 5.92 27.96
C GLU A 205 28.29 5.15 27.37
N LYS A 206 27.07 5.52 27.77
CA LYS A 206 25.86 4.92 27.21
C LYS A 206 25.65 5.25 25.74
N LEU A 207 26.05 6.44 25.28
CA LEU A 207 26.06 6.76 23.85
C LEU A 207 26.92 5.75 23.09
N LYS A 208 28.16 5.51 23.54
CA LYS A 208 29.07 4.52 22.93
C LYS A 208 28.46 3.12 22.93
N GLU A 209 27.87 2.69 24.04
CA GLU A 209 27.18 1.40 24.12
C GLU A 209 26.04 1.30 23.10
N LYS A 210 25.24 2.36 22.94
CA LYS A 210 24.13 2.39 21.97
C LYS A 210 24.62 2.38 20.52
N ILE A 211 25.72 3.06 20.23
CA ILE A 211 26.37 3.02 18.91
C ILE A 211 26.82 1.58 18.59
N ILE A 212 27.51 0.91 19.54
CA ILE A 212 27.94 -0.49 19.39
C ILE A 212 26.73 -1.40 19.16
N GLN A 213 25.65 -1.22 19.94
CA GLN A 213 24.41 -1.98 19.76
C GLN A 213 23.83 -1.81 18.35
N VAL A 214 23.75 -0.57 17.84
CA VAL A 214 23.23 -0.31 16.48
C VAL A 214 24.11 -0.97 15.42
N ASN A 215 25.43 -0.75 15.46
CA ASN A 215 26.34 -1.28 14.44
C ASN A 215 26.40 -2.82 14.41
N SER A 216 26.17 -3.47 15.56
CA SER A 216 26.17 -4.94 15.67
C SER A 216 25.01 -5.62 14.92
N ILE A 217 23.92 -4.90 14.62
CA ILE A 217 22.76 -5.44 13.92
C ILE A 217 23.11 -5.64 12.45
N LYS A 218 23.04 -6.88 11.96
CA LYS A 218 23.39 -7.22 10.57
C LYS A 218 22.32 -6.82 9.56
N ASN A 219 21.04 -6.93 9.93
CA ASN A 219 19.95 -6.53 9.06
C ASN A 219 19.85 -5.01 9.01
N ILE A 220 19.99 -4.44 7.81
CA ILE A 220 20.04 -3.00 7.64
C ILE A 220 18.73 -2.29 8.04
N PHE A 221 17.58 -2.94 7.87
CA PHE A 221 16.30 -2.33 8.21
C PHE A 221 16.08 -2.29 9.72
N GLU A 222 16.45 -3.35 10.44
CA GLU A 222 16.44 -3.37 11.91
C GLU A 222 17.45 -2.40 12.49
N ARG A 223 18.67 -2.35 11.94
CA ARG A 223 19.67 -1.37 12.34
C ARG A 223 19.12 0.04 12.23
N THR A 224 18.49 0.35 11.09
CA THR A 224 17.86 1.65 10.84
C THR A 224 16.72 1.93 11.82
N LYS A 225 15.87 0.94 12.10
CA LYS A 225 14.80 1.07 13.09
C LYS A 225 15.38 1.39 14.47
N LYS A 226 16.36 0.61 14.93
CA LYS A 226 17.02 0.79 16.23
C LYS A 226 17.72 2.15 16.32
N PHE A 227 18.42 2.55 15.27
CA PHE A 227 19.03 3.86 15.15
C PHE A 227 17.99 4.97 15.32
N ARG A 228 16.86 4.87 14.61
CA ARG A 228 15.80 5.87 14.69
C ARG A 228 15.19 5.95 16.07
N ASP A 229 14.89 4.80 16.68
CA ASP A 229 14.29 4.73 18.02
C ASP A 229 15.19 5.38 19.10
N ILE A 230 16.51 5.37 18.89
CA ILE A 230 17.47 5.95 19.84
C ILE A 230 17.75 7.42 19.55
N PHE A 231 17.97 7.77 18.28
CA PHE A 231 18.58 9.06 17.88
C PHE A 231 17.62 10.03 17.19
N TYR A 232 16.44 9.56 16.76
CA TYR A 232 15.48 10.35 15.97
C TYR A 232 14.07 10.32 16.57
N ASN A 233 13.73 11.39 17.29
CA ASN A 233 12.34 11.65 17.69
C ASN A 233 11.58 12.32 16.54
N GLY A 234 10.63 11.62 15.92
CA GLY A 234 9.64 12.25 15.01
C GLY A 234 9.53 11.69 13.60
N PHE A 235 10.29 10.65 13.23
CA PHE A 235 9.99 9.91 12.01
C PHE A 235 8.91 8.84 12.29
N PRO A 236 7.82 8.75 11.52
CA PRO A 236 6.80 7.72 11.70
C PRO A 236 7.42 6.32 11.60
N SER A 237 7.26 5.50 12.63
CA SER A 237 7.61 4.08 12.62
C SER A 237 6.64 3.33 11.70
N GLY A 238 6.84 3.46 10.39
CA GLY A 238 6.17 2.65 9.39
C GLY A 238 7.10 1.54 8.88
N ASN A 239 6.52 0.51 8.27
CA ASN A 239 7.24 -0.56 7.57
C ASN A 239 8.09 -0.07 6.38
N VAL A 240 8.01 1.22 6.06
CA VAL A 240 8.65 1.87 4.92
C VAL A 240 9.70 2.86 5.42
N PRO A 241 10.96 2.42 5.57
CA PRO A 241 12.02 3.32 6.01
C PRO A 241 12.36 4.29 4.89
N ALA A 242 12.31 5.60 5.18
CA ALA A 242 12.69 6.65 4.23
C ALA A 242 14.21 6.71 3.97
N PHE A 243 15.01 6.03 4.78
CA PHE A 243 16.45 5.92 4.62
C PHE A 243 16.93 4.65 5.32
N VAL A 244 18.12 4.18 4.98
CA VAL A 244 18.82 3.11 5.71
C VAL A 244 20.13 3.62 6.28
N VAL A 245 20.55 3.06 7.42
CA VAL A 245 21.80 3.42 8.11
C VAL A 245 22.79 2.27 7.99
N TYR A 246 24.03 2.59 7.62
CA TYR A 246 25.11 1.63 7.43
C TYR A 246 26.12 1.62 8.56
N ASP A 247 26.43 2.79 9.10
CA ASP A 247 27.42 2.91 10.16
C ASP A 247 27.12 4.13 11.00
N VAL A 248 27.50 4.07 12.27
CA VAL A 248 27.32 5.13 13.26
C VAL A 248 28.58 5.23 14.10
N SER A 249 29.07 6.44 14.34
CA SER A 249 30.21 6.70 15.20
C SER A 249 30.09 8.05 15.89
N PHE A 250 30.97 8.30 16.86
CA PHE A 250 31.02 9.55 17.61
C PHE A 250 32.47 9.99 17.80
N ASP A 251 32.80 11.17 17.28
CA ASP A 251 34.08 11.84 17.52
C ASP A 251 33.95 12.68 18.79
N GLU A 252 34.52 12.18 19.88
CA GLU A 252 34.45 12.83 21.19
C GLU A 252 35.22 14.15 21.23
N THR A 253 36.28 14.26 20.45
CA THR A 253 37.16 15.44 20.44
C THR A 253 36.43 16.63 19.85
N LYS A 254 35.62 16.37 18.81
CA LYS A 254 34.86 17.40 18.10
C LYS A 254 33.38 17.47 18.51
N ASN A 255 32.94 16.59 19.40
CA ASN A 255 31.53 16.41 19.76
C ASN A 255 30.63 16.16 18.53
N LEU A 256 31.11 15.39 17.56
CA LEU A 256 30.41 15.11 16.31
C LEU A 256 29.86 13.69 16.31
N PHE A 257 28.55 13.59 16.15
CA PHE A 257 27.87 12.34 15.82
C PHE A 257 27.90 12.13 14.31
N ILE A 258 28.43 11.00 13.88
CA ILE A 258 28.70 10.70 12.47
C ILE A 258 27.90 9.46 12.10
N TYR A 259 27.20 9.51 10.97
CA TYR A 259 26.53 8.31 10.46
C TYR A 259 26.48 8.28 8.94
N GLU A 260 26.64 7.09 8.39
CA GLU A 260 26.49 6.80 6.98
C GLU A 260 25.06 6.32 6.72
N PHE A 261 24.36 6.96 5.79
CA PHE A 261 23.01 6.60 5.41
C PHE A 261 22.80 6.67 3.91
N GLU A 262 21.70 6.09 3.45
CA GLU A 262 21.25 6.16 2.06
C GLU A 262 19.74 6.40 2.03
N PRO A 263 19.25 7.46 1.36
CA PRO A 263 17.82 7.69 1.16
C PRO A 263 17.15 6.53 0.41
N MET A 264 15.97 6.15 0.86
CA MET A 264 15.19 5.07 0.28
C MET A 264 13.81 5.60 -0.14
N ILE A 265 13.50 5.45 -1.42
CA ILE A 265 12.23 5.90 -1.99
C ILE A 265 11.34 4.69 -2.16
N PHE A 266 10.14 4.78 -1.60
CA PHE A 266 9.12 3.78 -1.79
C PHE A 266 8.24 4.15 -2.97
N THR A 267 8.23 3.32 -4.00
CA THR A 267 7.44 3.52 -5.21
C THR A 267 6.48 2.36 -5.44
N GLY A 268 5.40 2.63 -6.17
CA GLY A 268 4.38 1.64 -6.51
C GLY A 268 3.95 1.81 -7.96
N THR A 269 4.06 0.75 -8.76
CA THR A 269 3.52 0.69 -10.12
C THR A 269 2.37 -0.31 -10.18
N ARG A 270 1.52 -0.18 -11.21
CA ARG A 270 0.52 -1.20 -11.51
C ARG A 270 1.05 -2.12 -12.59
N ASP A 271 1.24 -3.38 -12.21
CA ASP A 271 1.73 -4.41 -13.10
C ASP A 271 0.61 -5.44 -13.37
N LYS A 272 0.80 -6.24 -14.42
CA LYS A 272 -0.13 -7.29 -14.81
C LYS A 272 0.64 -8.58 -15.10
N HIS A 273 0.17 -9.68 -14.53
CA HIS A 273 0.72 -11.01 -14.78
C HIS A 273 -0.42 -12.04 -14.84
N ASN A 274 -0.43 -12.90 -15.86
CA ASN A 274 -1.47 -13.92 -16.08
C ASN A 274 -2.91 -13.40 -15.95
N GLY A 275 -3.18 -12.21 -16.49
CA GLY A 275 -4.51 -11.58 -16.43
C GLY A 275 -4.85 -10.89 -15.09
N LYS A 276 -4.09 -11.14 -14.03
CA LYS A 276 -4.25 -10.51 -12.71
C LYS A 276 -3.44 -9.23 -12.64
N LYS A 277 -4.08 -8.15 -12.16
CA LYS A 277 -3.41 -6.87 -11.89
C LYS A 277 -2.92 -6.87 -10.44
N PHE A 278 -1.76 -6.31 -10.18
CA PHE A 278 -1.24 -6.14 -8.82
C PHE A 278 -0.46 -4.84 -8.68
N ASN A 279 -0.37 -4.32 -7.46
CA ASN A 279 0.54 -3.22 -7.17
C ASN A 279 1.93 -3.80 -6.91
N HIS A 280 2.89 -3.36 -7.71
CA HIS A 280 4.28 -3.70 -7.51
C HIS A 280 4.95 -2.59 -6.73
N PHE A 281 5.20 -2.86 -5.45
CA PHE A 281 5.92 -1.94 -4.58
C PHE A 281 7.42 -2.20 -4.62
N LYS A 282 8.21 -1.13 -4.62
CA LYS A 282 9.67 -1.20 -4.65
C LYS A 282 10.29 -0.18 -3.70
N TYR A 283 11.42 -0.56 -3.12
CA TYR A 283 12.40 0.39 -2.63
C TYR A 283 13.42 0.67 -3.71
N VAL A 284 13.64 1.95 -4.02
CA VAL A 284 14.67 2.41 -4.95
C VAL A 284 15.54 3.48 -4.30
N SER A 285 16.79 3.56 -4.73
CA SER A 285 17.78 4.51 -4.23
C SER A 285 18.81 4.85 -5.31
N LYS A 286 19.51 5.98 -5.15
CA LYS A 286 20.65 6.37 -5.98
C LYS A 286 21.89 5.47 -5.80
N ASN A 287 21.90 4.57 -4.83
CA ASN A 287 23.10 3.82 -4.43
C ASN A 287 24.25 4.72 -3.96
N GLU A 288 23.90 5.85 -3.37
CA GLU A 288 24.86 6.82 -2.87
C GLU A 288 24.80 6.80 -1.35
N LYS A 289 25.89 6.32 -0.74
CA LYS A 289 26.09 6.41 0.70
C LYS A 289 26.54 7.81 1.02
N ILE A 290 25.81 8.45 1.92
CA ILE A 290 26.05 9.82 2.33
C ILE A 290 26.44 9.81 3.80
N THR A 291 27.51 10.52 4.13
CA THR A 291 27.95 10.69 5.52
C THR A 291 27.46 12.01 6.05
N PHE A 292 26.69 11.96 7.13
CA PHE A 292 26.41 13.15 7.93
C PHE A 292 27.32 13.23 9.13
N GLN A 293 27.72 14.47 9.42
CA GLN A 293 28.38 14.86 10.66
C GLN A 293 27.48 15.90 11.31
N LYS A 294 26.93 15.55 12.47
CA LYS A 294 25.99 16.40 13.21
C LYS A 294 26.56 16.65 14.60
N GLU A 295 26.53 17.90 15.03
CA GLU A 295 26.80 18.19 16.44
C GLU A 295 25.75 17.51 17.30
N LEU A 296 26.20 16.79 18.33
CA LEU A 296 25.29 16.07 19.22
C LEU A 296 24.67 17.04 20.22
N LYS A 297 23.35 17.28 20.11
CA LYS A 297 22.61 18.03 21.12
C LYS A 297 22.42 17.15 22.35
N THR A 298 23.27 17.37 23.33
CA THR A 298 23.28 16.64 24.60
C THR A 298 22.57 17.46 25.68
N GLU A 299 21.56 16.88 26.31
CA GLU A 299 21.30 17.14 27.73
C GLU A 299 22.14 16.10 28.49
N ILE A 300 23.47 16.31 28.58
CA ILE A 300 24.31 15.48 29.44
C ILE A 300 23.92 15.83 30.87
N VAL A 301 23.17 14.92 31.51
CA VAL A 301 23.02 14.92 32.96
C VAL A 301 24.29 14.27 33.49
N SER A 302 25.18 15.10 34.05
CA SER A 302 26.38 14.68 34.77
C SER A 302 26.02 13.90 36.03
#